data_AF-A0A4P9YUP2-F1
#
_entry.id   AF-A0A4P9YUP2-F1
#
_cell.length_a   1.000
_cell.length_b   1.000
_cell.length_c   1.000
_cell.angle_alpha   90.00
_cell.angle_beta   90.00
_cell.angle_gamma   90.00
#
_symmetry.space_group_name_H-M   'P 1'
#
loop_
_entity.id
_entity.type
_entity.pdbx_description
1 polymer ?
#
loop_
_entity_poly.entity_id
_entity_poly.type
_entity_poly.pdbx_seq_one_letter_code
_entity_poly.pdbx_strand_id
1 'polypeptide(L)'
;MLGRTTTWRALGGASTALLAAGVSLAYYYWHRQTPLALEPEHGSMAASLPLDPAHRPTKPRLATSLLKNIDTAKYEVVVVSPTNYFLFTPLLPSATVGTIELRSLIEPMRRMLKRIDGRFIEASAIDFDRSTVRIQDKSGHTADLPYDKLVIAVGSTTHNMGVPGVEHCHQLKTFSDAASIRHKIMDNFERAALPTTSPEERARLLSFVVCGGGPTGVEFAAELHEFLTEDLVNYFPEIP
;
A
#
# COMPACT_ATOMS: atom_id res chain seq x y z
N MET A 1 -3.17 42.52 -0.99
CA MET A 1 -1.99 43.32 -1.42
C MET A 1 -0.99 43.35 -0.27
N LEU A 2 0.31 43.25 -0.57
CA LEU A 2 1.48 43.02 0.31
C LEU A 2 1.61 41.55 0.75
N GLY A 3 2.50 40.71 0.24
CA GLY A 3 3.77 40.94 -0.46
C GLY A 3 4.94 40.69 0.50
N ARG A 4 5.38 39.43 0.64
CA ARG A 4 6.72 39.08 1.13
C ARG A 4 7.25 37.85 0.40
N THR A 5 8.26 38.13 -0.41
CA THR A 5 9.22 37.24 -1.06
C THR A 5 9.97 36.39 -0.03
N THR A 6 10.20 35.12 -0.34
CA THR A 6 11.30 34.35 0.25
C THR A 6 11.92 33.46 -0.81
N THR A 7 13.03 33.93 -1.35
CA THR A 7 13.99 33.19 -2.15
C THR A 7 14.73 32.17 -1.28
N TRP A 8 14.91 30.94 -1.76
CA TRP A 8 15.96 30.04 -1.27
C TRP A 8 16.73 29.44 -2.43
N ARG A 9 18.04 29.69 -2.41
CA ARG A 9 19.07 29.12 -3.27
C ARG A 9 19.35 27.67 -2.85
N ALA A 10 19.65 26.84 -3.85
CA ALA A 10 20.24 25.52 -3.67
C ALA A 10 21.65 25.62 -3.06
N LEU A 11 21.91 24.81 -2.03
CA LEU A 11 23.24 24.33 -1.68
C LEU A 11 23.11 22.87 -1.25
N GLY A 12 23.97 22.03 -1.82
CA GLY A 12 23.94 20.59 -1.67
C GLY A 12 24.38 20.09 -0.30
N GLY A 13 24.17 18.79 -0.11
CA GLY A 13 24.58 18.05 1.08
C GLY A 13 23.61 16.92 1.35
N ALA A 14 24.04 15.71 1.01
CA ALA A 14 23.56 14.41 1.50
C ALA A 14 22.14 14.38 2.11
N SER A 15 21.14 14.04 1.29
CA SER A 15 19.82 13.64 1.78
C SER A 15 19.68 12.13 1.64
N THR A 16 19.97 11.44 2.72
CA THR A 16 19.51 10.07 2.99
C THR A 16 17.99 10.03 2.86
N ALA A 17 17.49 9.57 1.71
CA ALA A 17 16.07 9.27 1.55
C ALA A 17 15.79 7.90 2.16
N LEU A 18 15.26 7.92 3.38
CA LEU A 18 14.76 6.75 4.08
C LEU A 18 13.50 6.25 3.36
N LEU A 19 13.63 5.27 2.46
CA LEU A 19 12.51 4.59 1.81
C LEU A 19 12.06 3.42 2.68
N ALA A 20 11.10 3.66 3.58
CA ALA A 20 10.46 2.61 4.36
C ALA A 20 9.04 2.32 3.84
N ALA A 21 8.87 1.03 3.50
CA ALA A 21 7.73 0.24 3.07
C ALA A 21 6.28 0.78 3.23
N GLY A 22 5.47 0.56 2.18
CA GLY A 22 4.00 0.58 2.24
C GLY A 22 3.34 0.55 0.85
N VAL A 23 2.89 -0.64 0.44
CA VAL A 23 2.14 -0.99 -0.80
C VAL A 23 2.67 -0.37 -2.10
N SER A 24 3.93 -0.66 -2.44
CA SER A 24 4.48 -0.31 -3.76
C SER A 24 3.99 -1.29 -4.82
N LEU A 25 3.28 -0.82 -5.83
CA LEU A 25 2.94 -1.56 -7.05
C LEU A 25 3.37 -0.70 -8.25
N ALA A 26 4.46 -1.07 -8.92
CA ALA A 26 4.89 -0.42 -10.16
C ALA A 26 4.64 -1.36 -11.35
N TYR A 27 4.11 -0.82 -12.44
CA TYR A 27 3.73 -1.58 -13.64
C TYR A 27 4.61 -1.12 -14.81
N TYR A 28 5.11 -2.08 -15.58
CA TYR A 28 5.97 -1.84 -16.74
C TYR A 28 5.41 -2.58 -17.95
N TYR A 29 5.52 -1.96 -19.12
CA TYR A 29 5.19 -2.56 -20.40
C TYR A 29 6.39 -2.55 -21.35
N TRP A 30 6.53 -3.65 -22.09
CA TRP A 30 7.56 -3.87 -23.12
C TRP A 30 6.89 -4.23 -24.45
N HIS A 31 7.35 -3.68 -25.57
CA HIS A 31 6.87 -4.00 -26.91
C HIS A 31 8.02 -4.54 -27.78
N ARG A 32 7.96 -5.83 -28.17
CA ARG A 32 8.79 -6.34 -29.28
C ARG A 32 8.16 -5.95 -30.61
N GLN A 33 8.73 -4.98 -31.33
CA GLN A 33 8.45 -4.87 -32.77
C GLN A 33 9.05 -6.10 -33.48
N THR A 34 8.19 -6.90 -34.11
CA THR A 34 8.63 -7.70 -35.26
C THR A 34 8.97 -6.71 -36.37
N PRO A 35 10.12 -6.82 -37.07
CA PRO A 35 10.56 -5.78 -38.00
C PRO A 35 9.65 -5.78 -39.23
N LEU A 36 8.69 -4.86 -39.27
CA LEU A 36 8.05 -4.43 -40.50
C LEU A 36 8.60 -3.04 -40.80
N ALA A 37 9.43 -2.98 -41.83
CA ALA A 37 10.02 -1.76 -42.35
C ALA A 37 8.91 -0.74 -42.67
N LEU A 38 8.91 0.40 -41.97
CA LEU A 38 8.15 1.59 -42.35
C LEU A 38 8.97 2.85 -42.05
N GLU A 39 9.07 3.68 -43.09
CA GLU A 39 9.81 4.93 -43.24
C GLU A 39 9.55 5.98 -42.13
N PRO A 40 10.47 6.96 -41.94
CA PRO A 40 10.40 7.92 -40.84
C PRO A 40 9.47 9.08 -41.17
N GLU A 41 8.20 8.99 -40.77
CA GLU A 41 7.29 10.15 -40.76
C GLU A 41 7.49 10.98 -39.48
N HIS A 42 7.88 12.24 -39.68
CA HIS A 42 8.06 13.25 -38.63
C HIS A 42 6.74 13.57 -37.91
N GLY A 43 6.75 13.54 -36.57
CA GLY A 43 5.60 13.91 -35.77
C GLY A 43 5.91 14.00 -34.28
N SER A 44 6.62 15.06 -33.88
CA SER A 44 6.75 15.47 -32.49
C SER A 44 5.36 15.78 -31.91
N MET A 45 4.86 14.92 -31.04
CA MET A 45 3.93 15.31 -29.97
C MET A 45 4.34 14.65 -28.65
N ALA A 46 5.37 15.23 -28.04
CA ALA A 46 5.57 15.09 -26.60
C ALA A 46 4.44 15.85 -25.88
N ALA A 47 3.33 15.16 -25.63
CA ALA A 47 2.40 15.59 -24.59
C ALA A 47 3.02 15.23 -23.24
N SER A 48 3.99 16.04 -22.78
CA SER A 48 4.39 16.06 -21.39
C SER A 48 3.18 16.55 -20.58
N LEU A 49 2.42 15.63 -19.99
CA LEU A 49 1.52 15.99 -18.91
C LEU A 49 2.40 16.46 -17.73
N PRO A 50 2.29 17.71 -17.28
CA PRO A 50 3.03 18.16 -16.11
C PRO A 50 2.57 17.33 -14.91
N LEU A 51 3.51 16.65 -14.26
CA LEU A 51 3.28 16.03 -12.96
C LEU A 51 3.05 17.16 -11.95
N ASP A 52 1.77 17.42 -11.65
CA ASP A 52 1.35 18.29 -10.56
C ASP A 52 1.87 17.70 -9.22
N PRO A 53 2.65 18.43 -8.41
CA PRO A 53 3.06 17.99 -7.08
C PRO A 53 1.89 17.66 -6.13
N ALA A 54 0.67 18.12 -6.44
CA ALA A 54 -0.55 17.79 -5.72
C ALA A 54 -1.20 16.47 -6.17
N HIS A 55 -0.66 15.78 -7.18
CA HIS A 55 -1.19 14.52 -7.69
C HIS A 55 -0.92 13.38 -6.69
N ARG A 56 -1.92 13.09 -5.85
CA ARG A 56 -1.87 11.99 -4.88
C ARG A 56 -1.68 10.66 -5.64
N PRO A 57 -0.71 9.82 -5.25
CA PRO A 57 -0.47 8.57 -5.95
C PRO A 57 -1.72 7.68 -5.87
N THR A 58 -2.08 7.14 -7.03
CA THR A 58 -3.34 6.45 -7.27
C THR A 58 -3.38 5.09 -6.58
N LYS A 59 -4.56 4.72 -6.06
CA LYS A 59 -4.79 3.46 -5.32
C LYS A 59 -4.43 2.23 -6.19
N PRO A 60 -3.94 1.13 -5.60
CA PRO A 60 -3.52 -0.10 -6.32
C PRO A 60 -4.60 -0.74 -7.21
N ARG A 61 -5.88 -0.39 -6.99
CA ARG A 61 -7.02 -0.74 -7.86
C ARG A 61 -6.86 -0.28 -9.31
N LEU A 62 -6.21 0.86 -9.56
CA LEU A 62 -6.05 1.39 -10.91
C LEU A 62 -5.37 0.37 -11.82
N ALA A 63 -4.38 -0.30 -11.28
CA ALA A 63 -3.47 -1.03 -12.12
C ALA A 63 -3.82 -2.51 -12.24
N THR A 64 -4.48 -3.12 -11.24
CA THR A 64 -5.20 -4.37 -11.49
C THR A 64 -6.39 -4.18 -12.44
N SER A 65 -7.02 -3.01 -12.45
CA SER A 65 -8.06 -2.68 -13.44
C SER A 65 -7.48 -2.52 -14.85
N LEU A 66 -6.27 -1.97 -14.98
CA LEU A 66 -5.58 -1.86 -16.25
C LEU A 66 -5.20 -3.25 -16.80
N LEU A 67 -4.68 -4.14 -15.97
CA LEU A 67 -4.34 -5.52 -16.35
C LEU A 67 -5.53 -6.29 -16.94
N LYS A 68 -6.77 -5.97 -16.54
CA LYS A 68 -7.97 -6.63 -17.06
C LYS A 68 -8.34 -6.21 -18.48
N ASN A 69 -7.91 -5.03 -18.92
CA ASN A 69 -8.35 -4.41 -20.17
C ASN A 69 -7.19 -4.20 -21.16
N ILE A 70 -5.98 -4.62 -20.80
CA ILE A 70 -4.83 -4.45 -21.68
C ILE A 70 -4.84 -5.47 -22.81
N ASP A 71 -4.53 -5.00 -24.01
CA ASP A 71 -4.35 -5.84 -25.18
C ASP A 71 -2.97 -6.51 -25.15
N THR A 72 -2.92 -7.75 -24.70
CA THR A 72 -1.69 -8.55 -24.57
C THR A 72 -1.08 -8.94 -25.92
N ALA A 73 -1.82 -8.79 -27.03
CA ALA A 73 -1.24 -8.98 -28.37
C ALA A 73 -0.29 -7.83 -28.75
N LYS A 74 -0.43 -6.66 -28.11
CA LYS A 74 0.39 -5.47 -28.35
C LYS A 74 1.46 -5.25 -27.29
N TYR A 75 1.28 -5.78 -26.09
CA TYR A 75 2.16 -5.46 -24.95
C TYR A 75 2.59 -6.72 -24.21
N GLU A 76 3.89 -6.85 -23.98
CA GLU A 76 4.43 -7.71 -22.93
C GLU A 76 4.29 -6.97 -21.59
N VAL A 77 3.63 -7.62 -20.64
CA VAL A 77 3.28 -7.01 -19.35
C VAL A 77 4.21 -7.52 -18.26
N VAL A 78 4.91 -6.62 -17.58
CA VAL A 78 5.77 -6.93 -16.44
C VAL A 78 5.32 -6.12 -15.22
N VAL A 79 4.97 -6.80 -14.13
CA VAL A 79 4.60 -6.17 -12.87
C VAL A 79 5.73 -6.34 -11.86
N VAL A 80 6.14 -5.25 -11.23
CA VAL A 80 7.15 -5.23 -10.18
C VAL A 80 6.50 -4.73 -8.89
N SER A 81 6.52 -5.57 -7.86
CA SER A 81 6.05 -5.18 -6.53
C SER A 81 6.74 -6.00 -5.45
N PRO A 82 7.09 -5.41 -4.29
CA PRO A 82 7.53 -6.17 -3.13
C PRO A 82 6.42 -7.05 -2.52
N THR A 83 5.16 -6.87 -2.96
CA THR A 83 3.99 -7.63 -2.52
C THR A 83 3.48 -8.51 -3.64
N ASN A 84 3.41 -9.82 -3.41
CA ASN A 84 3.06 -10.81 -4.44
C ASN A 84 1.56 -11.12 -4.53
N TYR A 85 0.71 -10.30 -3.94
CA TYR A 85 -0.75 -10.39 -3.98
C TYR A 85 -1.38 -9.01 -4.15
N PHE A 86 -2.54 -8.97 -4.77
CA PHE A 86 -3.47 -7.85 -4.68
C PHE A 86 -4.24 -7.95 -3.37
N LEU A 87 -4.49 -6.81 -2.71
CA LEU A 87 -5.27 -6.69 -1.47
C LEU A 87 -6.54 -5.88 -1.72
N PHE A 88 -7.69 -6.44 -1.38
CA PHE A 88 -8.97 -5.75 -1.44
C PHE A 88 -9.17 -4.87 -0.19
N THR A 89 -8.54 -3.70 -0.20
CA THR A 89 -8.50 -2.77 0.94
C THR A 89 -9.84 -2.31 1.54
N PRO A 90 -10.98 -2.24 0.81
CA PRO A 90 -12.23 -1.79 1.45
C PRO A 90 -12.76 -2.71 2.54
N LEU A 91 -12.42 -4.01 2.52
CA LEU A 91 -12.87 -4.95 3.55
C LEU A 91 -11.83 -5.14 4.67
N LEU A 92 -10.75 -4.37 4.63
CA LEU A 92 -9.67 -4.49 5.61
C LEU A 92 -10.14 -4.22 7.05
N PRO A 93 -11.06 -3.25 7.32
CA PRO A 93 -11.66 -3.09 8.64
C PRO A 93 -12.32 -4.37 9.17
N SER A 94 -13.18 -5.01 8.38
CA SER A 94 -13.86 -6.26 8.77
C SER A 94 -12.89 -7.41 9.04
N ALA A 95 -11.76 -7.42 8.35
CA ALA A 95 -10.72 -8.43 8.55
C ALA A 95 -9.89 -8.23 9.83
N THR A 96 -9.92 -7.03 10.44
CA THR A 96 -9.22 -6.78 11.71
C THR A 96 -9.87 -7.46 12.90
N VAL A 97 -11.18 -7.71 12.85
CA VAL A 97 -11.94 -8.34 13.94
C VAL A 97 -12.27 -9.80 13.63
N GLY A 98 -12.28 -10.18 12.35
CA GLY A 98 -12.49 -11.57 11.92
C GLY A 98 -13.86 -11.82 11.30
N THR A 99 -14.69 -10.78 11.12
CA THR A 99 -15.92 -10.82 10.32
C THR A 99 -15.68 -11.43 8.94
N ILE A 100 -14.51 -11.14 8.36
CA ILE A 100 -14.01 -11.77 7.13
C ILE A 100 -12.58 -12.25 7.36
N GLU A 101 -12.27 -13.45 6.86
CA GLU A 101 -10.92 -14.00 6.97
C GLU A 101 -9.94 -13.24 6.06
N LEU A 102 -8.76 -12.91 6.60
CA LEU A 102 -7.77 -12.05 5.92
C LEU A 102 -7.31 -12.58 4.55
N ARG A 103 -7.15 -13.89 4.37
CA ARG A 103 -6.77 -14.48 3.07
C ARG A 103 -7.88 -14.38 2.03
N SER A 104 -9.13 -14.18 2.44
CA SER A 104 -10.25 -13.93 1.53
C SER A 104 -10.17 -12.56 0.85
N LEU A 105 -9.35 -11.64 1.38
CA LEU A 105 -9.13 -10.31 0.80
C LEU A 105 -7.99 -10.28 -0.22
N ILE A 106 -7.24 -11.38 -0.39
CA ILE A 106 -6.05 -11.38 -1.25
C ILE A 106 -6.22 -12.22 -2.52
N GLU A 107 -5.57 -11.77 -3.59
CA GLU A 107 -5.51 -12.45 -4.87
C GLU A 107 -4.05 -12.55 -5.32
N PRO A 108 -3.46 -13.75 -5.47
CA PRO A 108 -2.06 -13.89 -5.85
C PRO A 108 -1.74 -13.24 -7.21
N MET A 109 -0.73 -12.37 -7.27
CA MET A 109 -0.41 -11.62 -8.49
C MET A 109 -0.03 -12.54 -9.65
N ARG A 110 0.71 -13.62 -9.37
CA ARG A 110 1.06 -14.61 -10.39
C ARG A 110 -0.18 -15.29 -11.00
N ARG A 111 -1.23 -15.51 -10.21
CA ARG A 111 -2.50 -16.07 -10.69
C ARG A 111 -3.23 -15.08 -11.59
N MET A 112 -3.23 -13.80 -11.23
CA MET A 112 -3.81 -12.74 -12.07
C MET A 112 -3.07 -12.61 -13.40
N LEU A 113 -1.74 -12.52 -13.36
CA LEU A 113 -0.93 -12.30 -14.56
C LEU A 113 -0.89 -13.50 -15.49
N LYS A 114 -1.01 -14.72 -14.97
CA LYS A 114 -1.13 -15.93 -15.81
C LYS A 114 -2.32 -15.86 -16.78
N ARG A 115 -3.39 -15.11 -16.46
CA ARG A 115 -4.56 -14.96 -17.34
C ARG A 115 -4.29 -14.09 -18.58
N ILE A 116 -3.20 -13.34 -18.56
CA ILE A 116 -2.84 -12.36 -19.59
C ILE A 116 -1.39 -12.58 -20.07
N ASP A 117 -0.82 -13.75 -19.80
CA ASP A 117 0.59 -14.10 -20.08
C ASP A 117 1.61 -13.06 -19.58
N GLY A 118 1.29 -12.37 -18.48
CA GLY A 118 2.14 -11.37 -17.85
C GLY A 118 3.18 -11.96 -16.91
N ARG A 119 4.28 -11.22 -16.70
CA ARG A 119 5.37 -11.58 -15.79
C ARG A 119 5.28 -10.81 -14.47
N PHE A 120 5.51 -11.50 -13.36
CA PHE A 120 5.64 -10.89 -12.03
C PHE A 120 7.08 -10.97 -11.52
N ILE A 121 7.60 -9.85 -11.02
CA ILE A 121 8.89 -9.74 -10.34
C ILE A 121 8.64 -9.21 -8.91
N GLU A 122 9.08 -9.98 -7.90
CA GLU A 122 8.94 -9.58 -6.50
C GLU A 122 10.11 -8.66 -6.10
N ALA A 123 9.97 -7.36 -6.33
CA ALA A 123 10.99 -6.36 -6.05
C ALA A 123 10.38 -4.96 -5.88
N SER A 124 11.11 -4.04 -5.27
CA SER A 124 10.77 -2.62 -5.20
C SER A 124 11.46 -1.85 -6.32
N ALA A 125 10.75 -0.90 -6.95
CA ALA A 125 11.38 0.08 -7.82
C ALA A 125 12.05 1.16 -6.94
N ILE A 126 13.35 1.37 -7.10
CA ILE A 126 14.14 2.31 -6.30
C ILE A 126 14.57 3.55 -7.07
N ASP A 127 14.64 3.46 -8.41
CA ASP A 127 14.95 4.58 -9.30
C ASP A 127 14.39 4.30 -10.70
N PHE A 128 14.18 5.34 -11.50
CA PHE A 128 13.78 5.19 -12.90
C PHE A 128 14.21 6.40 -13.74
N ASP A 129 14.50 6.16 -15.02
CA ASP A 129 14.88 7.19 -15.99
C ASP A 129 13.88 7.27 -17.15
N ARG A 130 14.33 7.55 -18.38
CA ARG A 130 13.44 7.63 -19.56
C ARG A 130 13.03 6.26 -20.08
N SER A 131 13.83 5.22 -19.87
CA SER A 131 13.66 3.92 -20.51
C SER A 131 14.00 2.74 -19.61
N THR A 132 14.41 2.99 -18.36
CA THR A 132 14.88 1.96 -17.44
C THR A 132 14.34 2.21 -16.05
N VAL A 133 13.98 1.14 -15.35
CA VAL A 133 13.75 1.15 -13.90
C VAL A 133 14.82 0.33 -13.21
N ARG A 134 15.38 0.87 -12.13
CA ARG A 134 16.19 0.09 -11.20
C ARG A 134 15.29 -0.53 -10.14
N ILE A 135 15.38 -1.85 -10.02
CA ILE A 135 14.62 -2.63 -9.03
C ILE A 135 15.56 -3.25 -8.01
N GLN A 136 15.04 -3.50 -6.81
CA GLN A 136 15.75 -4.16 -5.71
C GLN A 136 14.87 -5.22 -5.05
N ASP A 137 15.39 -6.44 -4.91
CA ASP A 137 14.70 -7.50 -4.17
C ASP A 137 14.87 -7.34 -2.64
N LYS A 138 14.20 -8.18 -1.85
CA LYS A 138 14.30 -8.16 -0.38
C LYS A 138 15.69 -8.52 0.15
N SER A 139 16.53 -9.16 -0.66
CA SER A 139 17.90 -9.53 -0.33
C SER A 139 18.91 -8.42 -0.68
N GLY A 140 18.46 -7.34 -1.30
CA GLY A 140 19.28 -6.20 -1.70
C GLY A 140 19.87 -6.32 -3.10
N HIS A 141 19.59 -7.39 -3.85
CA HIS A 141 20.07 -7.53 -5.23
C HIS A 141 19.35 -6.52 -6.12
N THR A 142 20.12 -5.85 -6.96
CA THR A 142 19.61 -4.86 -7.90
C THR A 142 19.65 -5.36 -9.33
N ALA A 143 18.68 -4.93 -10.12
CA ALA A 143 18.66 -5.15 -11.56
C ALA A 143 18.02 -3.95 -12.25
N ASP A 144 18.47 -3.67 -13.46
CA ASP A 144 17.90 -2.63 -14.32
C ASP A 144 16.99 -3.30 -15.36
N LEU A 145 15.73 -2.86 -15.41
CA LEU A 145 14.71 -3.38 -16.34
C LEU A 145 14.35 -2.31 -17.35
N PRO A 146 14.53 -2.57 -18.66
CA PRO A 146 14.13 -1.62 -19.68
C PRO A 146 12.60 -1.63 -19.89
N TYR A 147 12.04 -0.50 -20.30
CA TYR A 147 10.61 -0.36 -20.61
C TYR A 147 10.37 0.64 -21.75
N ASP A 148 9.25 0.46 -22.45
CA ASP A 148 8.75 1.44 -23.44
C ASP A 148 7.67 2.35 -22.83
N LYS A 149 6.85 1.78 -21.94
CA LYS A 149 5.82 2.50 -21.20
C LYS A 149 5.87 2.12 -19.73
N LEU A 150 5.95 3.12 -18.86
CA LEU A 150 5.94 2.98 -17.41
C LEU A 150 4.61 3.46 -16.85
N VAL A 151 3.95 2.61 -16.05
CA VAL A 151 2.76 2.97 -15.28
C VAL A 151 3.07 2.91 -13.79
N ILE A 152 3.05 4.06 -13.15
CA ILE A 152 3.31 4.19 -11.71
C ILE A 152 1.98 4.11 -10.96
N ALA A 153 1.81 3.06 -10.15
CA ALA A 153 0.59 2.83 -9.36
C ALA A 153 0.92 2.39 -7.92
N VAL A 154 1.95 3.02 -7.34
CA VAL A 154 2.59 2.59 -6.09
C VAL A 154 1.82 2.93 -4.81
N GLY A 155 0.56 3.37 -4.93
CA GLY A 155 -0.24 3.75 -3.78
C GLY A 155 0.40 4.85 -2.93
N SER A 156 0.01 4.93 -1.66
CA SER A 156 0.52 5.92 -0.71
C SER A 156 0.89 5.31 0.64
N THR A 157 1.95 5.82 1.23
CA THR A 157 2.34 5.51 2.61
C THR A 157 1.58 6.38 3.61
N THR A 158 1.56 5.95 4.88
CA THR A 158 1.00 6.77 5.96
C THR A 158 2.04 7.81 6.35
N HIS A 159 1.61 9.06 6.49
CA HIS A 159 2.47 10.15 6.92
C HIS A 159 2.10 10.54 8.34
N ASN A 160 3.05 10.44 9.27
CA ASN A 160 2.83 10.68 10.70
C ASN A 160 2.66 12.18 11.04
N MET A 161 2.77 13.08 10.05
CA MET A 161 2.60 14.54 10.19
C MET A 161 3.46 15.20 11.27
N GLY A 162 4.51 14.51 11.76
CA GLY A 162 5.35 14.98 12.86
C GLY A 162 4.66 14.93 14.23
N VAL A 163 3.52 14.25 14.37
CA VAL A 163 2.84 14.08 15.64
C VAL A 163 3.59 13.04 16.49
N PRO A 164 4.14 13.41 17.66
CA PRO A 164 4.85 12.47 18.53
C PRO A 164 3.92 11.36 19.04
N GLY A 165 4.43 10.14 19.20
CA GLY A 165 3.69 9.00 19.73
C GLY A 165 2.88 8.23 18.69
N VAL A 166 2.78 8.70 17.44
CA VAL A 166 2.12 7.97 16.34
C VAL A 166 2.85 6.67 16.01
N GLU A 167 4.15 6.58 16.33
CA GLU A 167 4.94 5.35 16.28
C GLU A 167 4.42 4.22 17.20
N HIS A 168 3.61 4.56 18.20
CA HIS A 168 2.96 3.58 19.07
C HIS A 168 1.56 3.17 18.57
N CYS A 169 1.06 3.80 17.50
CA CYS A 169 -0.24 3.49 16.92
C CYS A 169 -0.13 2.39 15.87
N HIS A 170 -1.21 1.63 15.72
CA HIS A 170 -1.36 0.72 14.59
C HIS A 170 -1.94 1.45 13.38
N GLN A 171 -1.35 1.19 12.21
CA GLN A 171 -1.92 1.61 10.93
C GLN A 171 -2.91 0.55 10.43
N LEU A 172 -3.76 0.90 9.45
CA LEU A 172 -4.69 -0.02 8.81
C LEU A 172 -4.64 0.16 7.28
N LYS A 173 -3.57 -0.32 6.66
CA LYS A 173 -3.35 -0.24 5.19
C LYS A 173 -2.97 -1.57 4.55
N THR A 174 -2.29 -2.43 5.30
CA THR A 174 -1.73 -3.69 4.78
C THR A 174 -2.39 -4.92 5.40
N PHE A 175 -2.09 -6.08 4.83
CA PHE A 175 -2.48 -7.36 5.41
C PHE A 175 -1.89 -7.52 6.83
N SER A 176 -0.61 -7.20 7.00
CA SER A 176 0.11 -7.33 8.27
C SER A 176 -0.43 -6.37 9.32
N ASP A 177 -0.86 -5.18 8.90
CA ASP A 177 -1.49 -4.19 9.77
C ASP A 177 -2.75 -4.75 10.44
N ALA A 178 -3.66 -5.30 9.61
CA ALA A 178 -4.92 -5.86 10.09
C ALA A 178 -4.70 -7.06 11.02
N ALA A 179 -3.76 -7.96 10.67
CA ALA A 179 -3.38 -9.07 11.53
C ALA A 179 -2.80 -8.60 12.88
N SER A 180 -1.95 -7.57 12.85
CA SER A 180 -1.33 -7.02 14.06
C SER A 180 -2.35 -6.35 14.98
N ILE A 181 -3.33 -5.63 14.43
CA ILE A 181 -4.43 -5.05 15.19
C ILE A 181 -5.23 -6.16 15.87
N ARG A 182 -5.62 -7.21 15.14
CA ARG A 182 -6.37 -8.35 15.70
C ARG A 182 -5.62 -9.00 16.85
N HIS A 183 -4.34 -9.32 16.64
CA HIS A 183 -3.51 -9.88 17.70
C HIS A 183 -3.43 -8.96 18.91
N LYS A 184 -3.26 -7.64 18.69
CA LYS A 184 -3.16 -6.70 19.79
C LYS A 184 -4.45 -6.60 20.62
N ILE A 185 -5.60 -6.63 19.97
CA ILE A 185 -6.90 -6.65 20.65
C ILE A 185 -7.00 -7.91 21.52
N MET A 186 -6.74 -9.09 20.94
CA MET A 186 -6.81 -10.36 21.67
C MET A 186 -5.80 -10.42 22.83
N ASP A 187 -4.54 -10.03 22.59
CA ASP A 187 -3.51 -9.98 23.63
C ASP A 187 -3.89 -9.06 24.80
N ASN A 188 -4.56 -7.94 24.52
CA ASN A 188 -5.04 -7.04 25.56
C ASN A 188 -6.17 -7.70 26.38
N PHE A 189 -7.09 -8.42 25.75
CA PHE A 189 -8.16 -9.17 26.42
C PHE A 189 -7.61 -10.31 27.28
N GLU A 190 -6.71 -11.13 26.74
CA GLU A 190 -6.05 -12.21 27.47
C GLU A 190 -5.32 -11.68 28.72
N ARG A 191 -4.63 -10.54 28.58
CA ARG A 191 -3.94 -9.91 29.71
C ARG A 191 -4.92 -9.27 30.72
N ALA A 192 -6.02 -8.70 30.24
CA ALA A 192 -7.05 -8.10 31.07
C ALA A 192 -7.80 -9.14 31.94
N ALA A 193 -7.96 -10.36 31.42
CA ALA A 193 -8.60 -11.49 32.08
C ALA A 193 -7.75 -12.11 33.21
N LEU A 194 -6.43 -11.85 33.25
CA LEU A 194 -5.57 -12.41 34.29
C LEU A 194 -6.03 -11.98 35.70
N PRO A 195 -6.08 -12.89 36.68
CA PRO A 195 -6.44 -12.55 38.07
C PRO A 195 -5.49 -11.53 38.71
N THR A 196 -4.27 -11.41 38.18
CA THR A 196 -3.23 -10.50 38.67
C THR A 196 -3.35 -9.08 38.11
N THR A 197 -4.23 -8.84 37.14
CA THR A 197 -4.35 -7.53 36.49
C THR A 197 -5.19 -6.59 37.35
N SER A 198 -4.62 -5.44 37.75
CA SER A 198 -5.32 -4.45 38.57
C SER A 198 -6.50 -3.83 37.80
N PRO A 199 -7.52 -3.29 38.49
CA PRO A 199 -8.61 -2.58 37.84
C PRO A 199 -8.15 -1.43 36.94
N GLU A 200 -7.12 -0.66 37.34
CA GLU A 200 -6.62 0.44 36.50
C GLU A 200 -5.94 -0.07 35.23
N GLU A 201 -5.12 -1.12 35.33
CA GLU A 201 -4.45 -1.72 34.18
C GLU A 201 -5.46 -2.38 33.23
N ARG A 202 -6.49 -3.03 33.77
CA ARG A 202 -7.59 -3.60 32.98
C ARG A 202 -8.29 -2.51 32.18
N ALA A 203 -8.68 -1.40 32.81
CA ALA A 203 -9.30 -0.27 32.13
C ALA A 203 -8.40 0.32 31.03
N ARG A 204 -7.08 0.37 31.27
CA ARG A 204 -6.10 0.84 30.28
C ARG A 204 -5.98 -0.11 29.08
N LEU A 205 -5.94 -1.42 29.31
CA LEU A 205 -5.80 -2.44 28.25
C LEU A 205 -7.02 -2.48 27.33
N LEU A 206 -8.21 -2.25 27.89
CA LEU A 206 -9.49 -2.28 27.19
C LEU A 206 -9.94 -0.90 26.67
N SER A 207 -9.05 0.09 26.72
CA SER A 207 -9.28 1.41 26.13
C SER A 207 -8.77 1.43 24.69
N PHE A 208 -9.68 1.66 23.75
CA PHE A 208 -9.38 1.75 22.32
C PHE A 208 -9.60 3.17 21.81
N VAL A 209 -8.65 3.67 21.02
CA VAL A 209 -8.73 4.99 20.39
C VAL A 209 -8.57 4.84 18.89
N VAL A 210 -9.55 5.32 18.14
CA VAL A 210 -9.52 5.33 16.66
C VAL A 210 -9.27 6.75 16.18
N CYS A 211 -8.11 6.96 15.58
CA CYS A 211 -7.70 8.26 15.08
C CYS A 211 -8.11 8.44 13.61
N GLY A 212 -9.21 9.17 13.39
CA GLY A 212 -9.63 9.65 12.06
C GLY A 212 -11.06 9.28 11.70
N GLY A 213 -11.90 10.29 11.45
CA GLY A 213 -13.31 10.10 11.06
C GLY A 213 -13.55 9.90 9.56
N GLY A 214 -12.53 9.41 8.82
CA GLY A 214 -12.71 9.02 7.43
C GLY A 214 -13.39 7.65 7.33
N PRO A 215 -13.77 7.20 6.11
CA PRO A 215 -14.48 5.93 5.93
C PRO A 215 -13.81 4.74 6.63
N THR A 216 -12.49 4.61 6.48
CA THR A 216 -11.72 3.53 7.13
C THR A 216 -11.79 3.56 8.66
N GLY A 217 -11.73 4.75 9.27
CA GLY A 217 -11.78 4.85 10.73
C GLY A 217 -13.19 4.64 11.27
N VAL A 218 -14.21 5.13 10.56
CA VAL A 218 -15.61 4.90 10.91
C VAL A 218 -15.98 3.42 10.79
N GLU A 219 -15.63 2.78 9.68
CA GLU A 219 -15.87 1.34 9.47
C GLU A 219 -15.13 0.50 10.52
N PHE A 220 -13.86 0.79 10.80
CA PHE A 220 -13.11 0.07 11.82
C PHE A 220 -13.69 0.25 13.23
N ALA A 221 -14.12 1.47 13.59
CA ALA A 221 -14.74 1.72 14.89
C ALA A 221 -16.07 0.95 15.05
N ALA A 222 -16.85 0.82 13.97
CA ALA A 222 -18.09 0.06 13.98
C ALA A 222 -17.82 -1.45 14.11
N GLU A 223 -16.93 -2.01 13.29
CA GLU A 223 -16.52 -3.42 13.35
C GLU A 223 -15.91 -3.78 14.71
N LEU A 224 -15.08 -2.90 15.27
CA LEU A 224 -14.52 -3.07 16.61
C LEU A 224 -15.61 -3.04 17.67
N HIS A 225 -16.57 -2.12 17.58
CA HIS A 225 -17.67 -2.04 18.54
C HIS A 225 -18.49 -3.33 18.56
N GLU A 226 -18.92 -3.81 17.39
CA GLU A 226 -19.66 -5.07 17.23
C GLU A 226 -18.88 -6.25 17.79
N PHE A 227 -17.59 -6.37 17.45
CA PHE A 227 -16.74 -7.43 17.98
C PHE A 227 -16.60 -7.40 19.51
N LEU A 228 -16.51 -6.20 20.09
CA LEU A 228 -16.43 -6.04 21.54
C LEU A 228 -17.75 -6.43 22.22
N THR A 229 -18.89 -5.97 21.72
CA THR A 229 -20.19 -6.09 22.39
C THR A 229 -20.97 -7.35 22.07
N GLU A 230 -20.68 -8.03 20.96
CA GLU A 230 -21.38 -9.24 20.54
C GLU A 230 -20.54 -10.51 20.74
N ASP A 231 -19.24 -10.45 20.46
CA ASP A 231 -18.37 -11.64 20.54
C ASP A 231 -17.56 -11.68 21.85
N LEU A 232 -16.73 -10.66 22.10
CA LEU A 232 -15.74 -10.72 23.18
C LEU A 232 -16.35 -10.76 24.57
N VAL A 233 -17.50 -10.12 24.80
CA VAL A 233 -18.26 -10.24 26.06
C VAL A 233 -18.68 -11.69 26.37
N ASN A 234 -18.90 -12.51 25.34
CA ASN A 234 -19.27 -13.91 25.51
C ASN A 234 -18.05 -14.80 25.76
N TYR A 235 -16.89 -14.43 25.21
CA TYR A 235 -15.64 -15.19 25.37
C TYR A 235 -14.90 -14.88 26.68
N PHE A 236 -15.04 -13.67 27.21
CA PHE A 236 -14.37 -13.20 28.43
C PHE A 236 -15.37 -12.66 29.47
N PRO A 237 -16.23 -13.50 30.06
CA PRO A 237 -17.29 -13.07 30.99
C PRO A 237 -16.76 -12.44 32.29
N GLU A 238 -15.49 -12.66 32.64
CA GLU A 238 -14.80 -12.05 33.79
C GLU A 238 -14.37 -10.59 33.56
N ILE A 239 -14.41 -10.14 32.30
CA ILE A 239 -14.16 -8.76 31.92
C ILE A 239 -15.52 -8.03 31.88
N PRO A 240 -15.72 -7.02 32.75
CA PRO A 240 -17.00 -6.32 32.88
C PRO A 240 -17.31 -5.38 31.70
#